data_AF-A0A5K3EUW9-F1
#
_entry.id   AF-A0A5K3EUW9-F1
#
_cell.length_a   1.000
_cell.length_b   1.000
_cell.length_c   1.000
_cell.angle_alpha   90.00
_cell.angle_beta   90.00
_cell.angle_gamma   90.00
#
_symmetry.space_group_name_H-M   'P 1'
#
loop_
_entity.id
_entity.type
_entity.pdbx_description
1 polymer ?
#
loop_
_entity_poly.entity_id
_entity_poly.type
_entity_poly.pdbx_seq_one_letter_code
_entity_poly.pdbx_strand_id
1 'polypeptide(L)'
;LDEFRQSESSLDVFTIDPLIKAYALLARYDIHFNDGNAEKVDSLAYTLHKLRAQAAVASSHLISIQPVFRAELDAGVETFERENEQFTVEYKTRGPMEQNIDPREASDRLALFQARFDDLWASYETYSDGERLFGLPVREYPELHAIRKELALLQKLYQLYNAVLDTVGGYYSIPWTEIDIELINQQLLDFQIRCRKLPKALKEWPAYAALQKTIDDFNETCPLLEMMANKAMLPRHWKRIEGVIGSQIDVYADGFLLRNLMELPLLKCKEDIEDICTSAVKERDIEAKLKLIVNEWTAQDFQFSAFKNRGDLLFKGDVAIEAIALLEDSLMVLGSLLSNRYNTAFKPRIQEWVKKLNSTNEIIENLFQVQNLWVYLEAVFVGGDIAKQLPQEAKRFASIDKAWQRIIQRAHETPNIVTCCTSDDTLAQLLPHLLEQLELCQKSLTGYLEKKRLVFPRFFFVSDPALLEILGQASDSHTIQAHLLSVFDSIKSVTFDEKTYDRILAVNSAQEESIELELPVMAQGHVEVWLGNLL
;
A
#
# COMPACT_ATOMS: atom_id res chain seq x y z
N LEU A 1 -37.64 61.12 24.94
CA LEU A 1 -38.12 62.09 25.96
C LEU A 1 -38.56 63.41 25.32
N ASP A 2 -37.75 64.00 24.44
CA ASP A 2 -38.16 65.23 23.72
C ASP A 2 -39.34 65.00 22.77
N GLU A 3 -39.39 63.87 22.06
CA GLU A 3 -40.58 63.48 21.27
C GLU A 3 -41.84 63.37 22.14
N PHE A 4 -41.71 62.82 23.36
CA PHE A 4 -42.82 62.70 24.30
C PHE A 4 -43.28 64.08 24.79
N ARG A 5 -42.35 64.97 25.18
CA ARG A 5 -42.66 66.35 25.60
C ARG A 5 -43.30 67.18 24.48
N GLN A 6 -42.87 66.99 23.23
CA GLN A 6 -43.49 67.62 22.06
C GLN A 6 -44.91 67.10 21.84
N SER A 7 -45.12 65.77 21.98
CA SER A 7 -46.44 65.15 21.87
C SER A 7 -47.36 65.42 23.06
N GLU A 8 -46.83 65.78 24.23
CA GLU A 8 -47.62 66.09 25.42
C GLU A 8 -48.52 67.31 25.16
N SER A 9 -47.95 68.37 24.60
CA SER A 9 -48.70 69.58 24.23
C SER A 9 -49.82 69.30 23.20
N SER A 10 -49.60 68.35 22.28
CA SER A 10 -50.60 68.00 21.27
C SER A 10 -51.67 67.07 21.84
N LEU A 11 -51.31 66.12 22.69
CA LEU A 11 -52.25 65.22 23.37
C LEU A 11 -53.21 66.00 24.26
N ASP A 12 -52.73 66.94 25.07
CA ASP A 12 -53.59 67.76 25.91
C ASP A 12 -54.57 68.62 25.09
N VAL A 13 -54.03 69.38 24.13
CA VAL A 13 -54.82 70.39 23.40
C VAL A 13 -55.79 69.76 22.40
N PHE A 14 -55.38 68.71 21.70
CA PHE A 14 -56.17 68.15 20.59
C PHE A 14 -56.98 66.92 20.97
N THR A 15 -56.70 66.25 22.09
CA THR A 15 -57.43 65.03 22.47
C THR A 15 -58.11 65.12 23.82
N ILE A 16 -57.39 65.51 24.89
CA ILE A 16 -57.92 65.43 26.25
C ILE A 16 -58.89 66.58 26.56
N ASP A 17 -58.52 67.83 26.24
CA ASP A 17 -59.37 69.01 26.45
C ASP A 17 -60.73 68.94 25.72
N PRO A 18 -60.77 68.56 24.43
CA PRO A 18 -62.04 68.38 23.71
C PRO A 18 -62.90 67.28 24.30
N LEU A 19 -62.31 66.17 24.77
CA LEU A 19 -63.01 65.07 25.42
C LEU A 19 -63.67 65.51 26.73
N ILE A 20 -62.94 66.22 27.59
CA ILE A 20 -63.47 66.76 28.84
C ILE A 20 -64.60 67.76 28.56
N LYS A 21 -64.42 68.66 27.58
CA LYS A 21 -65.45 69.63 27.17
C LYS A 21 -66.70 68.95 26.60
N ALA A 22 -66.53 67.87 25.82
CA ALA A 22 -67.64 67.12 25.25
C ALA A 22 -68.46 66.41 26.34
N TYR A 23 -67.83 65.73 27.28
CA TYR A 23 -68.52 65.08 28.41
C TYR A 23 -69.13 66.10 29.38
N ALA A 24 -68.50 67.25 29.60
CA ALA A 24 -69.09 68.35 30.37
C ALA A 24 -70.33 68.96 29.70
N LEU A 25 -70.34 69.02 28.36
CA LEU A 25 -71.48 69.50 27.58
C LEU A 25 -72.63 68.48 27.61
N LEU A 26 -72.33 67.18 27.51
CA LEU A 26 -73.31 66.10 27.68
C LEU A 26 -73.96 66.12 29.07
N ALA A 27 -73.15 66.32 30.13
CA ALA A 27 -73.65 66.47 31.50
C ALA A 27 -74.55 67.71 31.67
N ARG A 28 -74.23 68.83 31.00
CA ARG A 28 -75.02 70.08 31.07
C ARG A 28 -76.41 69.97 30.42
N TYR A 29 -76.58 69.07 29.45
CA TYR A 29 -77.86 68.78 28.81
C TYR A 29 -78.58 67.53 29.39
N ASP A 30 -78.15 67.04 30.56
CA ASP A 30 -78.69 65.87 31.27
C ASP A 30 -78.65 64.55 30.49
N ILE A 31 -77.79 64.46 29.47
CA ILE A 31 -77.62 63.24 28.66
C ILE A 31 -76.57 62.35 29.33
N HIS A 32 -77.04 61.37 30.11
CA HIS A 32 -76.19 60.44 30.85
C HIS A 32 -76.07 59.11 30.12
N PHE A 33 -74.83 58.69 29.85
CA PHE A 33 -74.50 57.35 29.34
C PHE A 33 -73.93 56.51 30.50
N ASN A 34 -74.55 55.36 30.81
CA ASN A 34 -74.13 54.48 31.92
C ASN A 34 -73.14 53.41 31.44
N ASP A 35 -72.11 53.82 30.71
CA ASP A 35 -71.09 52.97 30.07
C ASP A 35 -69.73 53.01 30.79
N GLY A 36 -69.65 53.73 31.92
CA GLY A 36 -68.43 53.93 32.71
C GLY A 36 -67.37 54.82 32.04
N ASN A 37 -67.67 55.43 30.88
CA ASN A 37 -66.70 56.25 30.17
C ASN A 37 -66.55 57.66 30.78
N ALA A 38 -67.61 58.20 31.37
CA ALA A 38 -67.54 59.48 32.11
C ALA A 38 -66.56 59.40 33.29
N GLU A 39 -66.65 58.34 34.11
CA GLU A 39 -65.71 58.09 35.22
C GLU A 39 -64.27 57.89 34.72
N LYS A 40 -64.09 57.23 33.57
CA LYS A 40 -62.77 57.07 32.95
C LYS A 40 -62.18 58.39 32.49
N VAL A 41 -62.96 59.28 31.88
CA VAL A 41 -62.52 60.61 31.44
C VAL A 41 -62.13 61.49 32.64
N ASP A 42 -62.91 61.45 33.72
CA ASP A 42 -62.55 62.15 34.97
C ASP A 42 -61.28 61.56 35.62
N SER A 43 -61.15 60.23 35.62
CA SER A 43 -59.94 59.55 36.11
C SER A 43 -58.71 59.84 35.23
N LEU A 44 -58.90 60.08 33.93
CA LEU A 44 -57.83 60.40 32.99
C LEU A 44 -57.24 61.79 33.30
N ALA A 45 -58.10 62.78 33.55
CA ALA A 45 -57.66 64.11 33.95
C ALA A 45 -56.88 64.05 35.28
N TYR A 46 -57.38 63.27 36.25
CA TYR A 46 -56.72 63.08 37.54
C TYR A 46 -55.38 62.35 37.42
N THR A 47 -55.30 61.27 36.64
CA THR A 47 -54.07 60.48 36.44
C THR A 47 -53.01 61.27 35.66
N LEU A 48 -53.40 62.06 34.66
CA LEU A 48 -52.50 62.95 33.95
C LEU A 48 -51.96 64.05 34.87
N HIS A 49 -52.81 64.67 35.69
CA HIS A 49 -52.38 65.65 36.68
C HIS A 49 -51.42 65.02 37.70
N LYS A 50 -51.69 63.79 38.16
CA LYS A 50 -50.81 63.03 39.05
C LYS A 50 -49.47 62.71 38.37
N LEU A 51 -49.47 62.28 37.12
CA LEU A 51 -48.26 61.99 36.34
C LEU A 51 -47.42 63.25 36.16
N ARG A 52 -48.04 64.40 35.85
CA ARG A 52 -47.37 65.70 35.77
C ARG A 52 -46.80 66.14 37.08
N ALA A 53 -47.55 65.99 38.17
CA ALA A 53 -47.06 66.28 39.51
C ALA A 53 -45.85 65.39 39.85
N GLN A 54 -45.90 64.10 39.54
CA GLN A 54 -44.77 63.18 39.73
C GLN A 54 -43.58 63.52 38.83
N ALA A 55 -43.82 63.88 37.57
CA ALA A 55 -42.78 64.30 36.62
C ALA A 55 -42.13 65.63 37.04
N ALA A 56 -42.91 66.58 37.57
CA ALA A 56 -42.42 67.83 38.13
C ALA A 56 -41.58 67.58 39.38
N VAL A 57 -42.06 66.73 40.31
CA VAL A 57 -41.30 66.33 41.51
C VAL A 57 -40.01 65.62 41.13
N ALA A 58 -40.06 64.69 40.17
CA ALA A 58 -38.89 63.99 39.66
C ALA A 58 -37.92 64.96 38.97
N SER A 59 -38.42 65.91 38.17
CA SER A 59 -37.60 66.94 37.52
C SER A 59 -36.92 67.87 38.54
N SER A 60 -37.66 68.34 39.55
CA SER A 60 -37.10 69.13 40.65
C SER A 60 -36.05 68.34 41.45
N HIS A 61 -36.30 67.06 41.69
CA HIS A 61 -35.32 66.19 42.34
C HIS A 61 -34.08 65.98 41.47
N LEU A 62 -34.24 65.73 40.17
CA LEU A 62 -33.15 65.62 39.20
C LEU A 62 -32.30 66.89 39.18
N ILE A 63 -32.91 68.08 39.14
CA ILE A 63 -32.19 69.36 39.20
C ILE A 63 -31.39 69.49 40.51
N SER A 64 -31.92 68.98 41.63
CA SER A 64 -31.23 69.04 42.93
C SER A 64 -30.01 68.11 43.00
N ILE A 65 -30.07 66.94 42.38
CA ILE A 65 -29.00 65.92 42.44
C ILE A 65 -28.00 66.04 41.27
N GLN A 66 -28.41 66.59 40.14
CA GLN A 66 -27.60 66.81 38.94
C GLN A 66 -26.22 67.42 39.22
N PRO A 67 -26.06 68.49 40.02
CA PRO A 67 -24.75 69.07 40.29
C PRO A 67 -23.82 68.14 41.08
N VAL A 68 -24.37 67.29 41.96
CA VAL A 68 -23.58 66.31 42.73
C VAL A 68 -23.05 65.22 41.80
N PHE A 69 -23.94 64.59 41.02
CA PHE A 69 -23.53 63.56 40.06
C PHE A 69 -22.61 64.10 38.97
N ARG A 70 -22.78 65.36 38.55
CA ARG A 70 -21.87 66.01 37.61
C ARG A 70 -20.49 66.22 38.21
N ALA A 71 -20.41 66.69 39.46
CA ALA A 71 -19.13 66.85 40.15
C ALA A 71 -18.42 65.50 40.39
N GLU A 72 -19.17 64.45 40.70
CA GLU A 72 -18.65 63.08 40.80
C GLU A 72 -18.14 62.57 39.44
N LEU A 73 -18.86 62.84 38.35
CA LEU A 73 -18.43 62.50 37.00
C LEU A 73 -17.14 63.25 36.61
N ASP A 74 -17.08 64.56 36.82
CA ASP A 74 -15.90 65.37 36.49
C ASP A 74 -14.67 64.90 37.28
N ALA A 75 -14.82 64.59 38.58
CA ALA A 75 -13.75 64.03 39.41
C ALA A 75 -13.34 62.60 38.98
N GLY A 76 -14.30 61.79 38.54
CA GLY A 76 -14.07 60.46 37.98
C GLY A 76 -13.28 60.52 36.67
N VAL A 77 -13.63 61.44 35.78
CA VAL A 77 -12.94 61.67 34.50
C VAL A 77 -11.50 62.16 34.73
N GLU A 78 -11.26 63.09 35.66
CA GLU A 78 -9.90 63.53 36.01
C GLU A 78 -9.03 62.42 36.62
N THR A 79 -9.65 61.48 37.33
CA THR A 79 -8.95 60.31 37.89
C THR A 79 -8.62 59.32 36.78
N PHE A 80 -9.59 59.04 35.90
CA PHE A 80 -9.41 58.20 34.72
C PHE A 80 -8.31 58.72 33.78
N GLU A 81 -8.23 60.04 33.56
CA GLU A 81 -7.18 60.64 32.73
C GLU A 81 -5.78 60.33 33.27
N ARG A 82 -5.58 60.49 34.59
CA ARG A 82 -4.31 60.16 35.24
C ARG A 82 -3.99 58.66 35.15
N GLU A 83 -4.98 57.79 35.35
CA GLU A 83 -4.80 56.34 35.24
C GLU A 83 -4.47 55.91 33.80
N ASN A 84 -5.12 56.51 32.80
CA ASN A 84 -4.88 56.26 31.38
C ASN A 84 -3.48 56.73 30.95
N GLU A 85 -3.03 57.91 31.39
CA GLU A 85 -1.67 58.39 31.15
C GLU A 85 -0.63 57.45 31.77
N GLN A 86 -0.82 57.07 33.04
CA GLN A 86 0.07 56.14 33.72
C GLN A 86 0.13 54.78 33.01
N PHE A 87 -1.03 54.22 32.65
CA PHE A 87 -1.11 52.96 31.92
C PHE A 87 -0.39 53.04 30.58
N THR A 88 -0.55 54.15 29.84
CA THR A 88 0.08 54.31 28.53
C THR A 88 1.62 54.39 28.63
N VAL A 89 2.14 55.07 29.65
CA VAL A 89 3.59 55.09 29.93
C VAL A 89 4.09 53.71 30.32
N GLU A 90 3.38 53.01 31.20
CA GLU A 90 3.75 51.65 31.63
C GLU A 90 3.69 50.65 30.47
N TYR A 91 2.70 50.76 29.58
CA TYR A 91 2.57 49.92 28.40
C TYR A 91 3.71 50.16 27.41
N LYS A 92 4.11 51.41 27.19
CA LYS A 92 5.25 51.74 26.30
C LYS A 92 6.60 51.32 26.87
N THR A 93 6.74 51.27 28.20
CA THR A 93 8.04 50.99 28.87
C THR A 93 8.22 49.56 29.35
N ARG A 94 7.15 48.90 29.82
CA ARG A 94 7.16 47.54 30.41
C ARG A 94 6.13 46.61 29.77
N GLY A 95 5.52 47.03 28.66
CA GLY A 95 4.51 46.26 27.97
C GLY A 95 5.04 44.98 27.33
N PRO A 96 4.15 44.23 26.66
CA PRO A 96 4.49 43.00 25.93
C PRO A 96 5.40 43.23 24.70
N MET A 97 5.77 44.49 24.42
CA MET A 97 6.64 44.91 23.32
C MET A 97 8.08 45.23 23.73
N GLU A 98 8.46 44.99 24.98
CA GLU A 98 9.86 45.14 25.39
C GLU A 98 10.76 44.23 24.54
N GLN A 99 11.89 44.75 24.05
CA GLN A 99 12.79 43.99 23.19
C GLN A 99 13.58 42.96 24.02
N ASN A 100 13.77 41.75 23.48
CA ASN A 100 14.55 40.64 24.06
C ASN A 100 13.93 39.91 25.26
N ILE A 101 12.61 39.93 25.42
CA ILE A 101 11.91 39.07 26.39
C ILE A 101 11.56 37.71 25.79
N ASP A 102 11.50 36.67 26.64
CA ASP A 102 11.05 35.35 26.21
C ASP A 102 9.59 35.43 25.74
N PRO A 103 9.22 34.75 24.63
CA PRO A 103 7.85 34.80 24.12
C PRO A 103 6.77 34.34 25.11
N ARG A 104 7.07 33.42 26.04
CA ARG A 104 6.13 33.05 27.11
C ARG A 104 5.98 34.18 28.11
N GLU A 105 7.08 34.81 28.49
CA GLU A 105 7.05 35.99 29.36
C GLU A 105 6.29 37.16 28.71
N ALA A 106 6.46 37.35 27.39
CA ALA A 106 5.71 38.34 26.62
C ALA A 106 4.21 38.06 26.59
N SER A 107 3.81 36.79 26.49
CA SER A 107 2.41 36.36 26.60
C SER A 107 1.83 36.59 27.99
N ASP A 108 2.60 36.33 29.06
CA ASP A 108 2.16 36.56 30.44
C ASP A 108 1.97 38.06 30.71
N ARG A 109 2.92 38.88 30.26
CA ARG A 109 2.82 40.34 30.30
C ARG A 109 1.61 40.83 29.50
N LEU A 110 1.38 40.26 28.31
CA LEU A 110 0.21 40.60 27.51
C LEU A 110 -1.09 40.32 28.27
N ALA A 111 -1.22 39.17 28.93
CA ALA A 111 -2.41 38.83 29.71
C ALA A 111 -2.64 39.83 30.86
N LEU A 112 -1.57 40.23 31.54
CA LEU A 112 -1.64 41.22 32.62
C LEU A 112 -2.05 42.61 32.12
N PHE A 113 -1.45 43.09 31.02
CA PHE A 113 -1.80 44.37 30.42
C PHE A 113 -3.19 44.35 29.77
N GLN A 114 -3.65 43.20 29.26
CA GLN A 114 -5.02 43.04 28.75
C GLN A 114 -6.05 43.18 29.86
N ALA A 115 -5.85 42.50 31.01
CA ALA A 115 -6.78 42.61 32.14
C ALA A 115 -6.89 44.05 32.65
N ARG A 116 -5.75 44.73 32.81
CA ARG A 116 -5.73 46.16 33.18
C ARG A 116 -6.38 47.06 32.13
N PHE A 117 -6.17 46.76 30.84
CA PHE A 117 -6.79 47.48 29.75
C PHE A 117 -8.32 47.31 29.76
N ASP A 118 -8.83 46.11 30.02
CA ASP A 118 -10.26 45.82 30.05
C ASP A 118 -10.96 46.60 31.19
N ASP A 119 -10.32 46.70 32.36
CA ASP A 119 -10.80 47.54 33.48
C ASP A 119 -10.83 49.04 33.13
N LEU A 120 -9.76 49.53 32.50
CA LEU A 120 -9.67 50.90 31.97
C LEU A 120 -10.72 51.15 30.89
N TRP A 121 -10.96 50.17 30.02
CA TRP A 121 -11.93 50.27 28.93
C TRP A 121 -13.37 50.31 29.44
N ALA A 122 -13.70 49.48 30.43
CA ALA A 122 -15.00 49.53 31.10
C ALA A 122 -15.24 50.88 31.79
N SER A 123 -14.20 51.44 32.41
CA SER A 123 -14.23 52.77 32.99
C SER A 123 -14.46 53.85 31.92
N TYR A 124 -13.74 53.77 30.80
CA TYR A 124 -13.92 54.67 29.65
C TYR A 124 -15.35 54.64 29.11
N GLU A 125 -15.96 53.46 28.93
CA GLU A 125 -17.35 53.32 28.48
C GLU A 125 -18.33 53.94 29.48
N THR A 126 -18.15 53.66 30.77
CA THR A 126 -18.98 54.19 31.85
C THR A 126 -18.94 55.72 31.90
N TYR A 127 -17.75 56.32 31.83
CA TYR A 127 -17.59 57.76 31.84
C TYR A 127 -18.08 58.41 30.55
N SER A 128 -17.82 57.80 29.38
CA SER A 128 -18.33 58.29 28.09
C SER A 128 -19.85 58.31 28.03
N ASP A 129 -20.50 57.27 28.55
CA ASP A 129 -21.97 57.21 28.65
C ASP A 129 -22.50 58.22 29.68
N GLY A 130 -21.77 58.45 30.78
CA GLY A 130 -22.04 59.53 31.72
C GLY A 130 -21.96 60.91 31.06
N GLU A 131 -20.90 61.21 30.31
CA GLU A 131 -20.73 62.46 29.57
C GLU A 131 -21.87 62.68 28.56
N ARG A 132 -22.27 61.62 27.83
CA ARG A 132 -23.43 61.65 26.93
C ARG A 132 -24.74 61.93 27.67
N LEU A 133 -24.96 61.31 28.82
CA LEU A 133 -26.17 61.49 29.63
C LEU A 133 -26.33 62.94 30.10
N PHE A 134 -25.23 63.63 30.43
CA PHE A 134 -25.23 65.04 30.81
C PHE A 134 -25.13 66.00 29.61
N GLY A 135 -25.05 65.49 28.37
CA GLY A 135 -24.89 66.30 27.16
C GLY A 135 -23.54 67.02 27.07
N LEU A 136 -22.52 66.51 27.76
CA LEU A 136 -21.14 66.99 27.68
C LEU A 136 -20.48 66.47 26.40
N PRO A 137 -19.49 67.19 25.83
CA PRO A 137 -18.69 66.65 24.74
C PRO A 137 -17.88 65.46 25.26
N VAL A 138 -18.06 64.30 24.63
CA VAL A 138 -17.33 63.09 25.00
C VAL A 138 -15.85 63.29 24.72
N ARG A 139 -15.00 63.05 25.72
CA ARG A 139 -13.55 63.15 25.55
C ARG A 139 -13.03 61.96 24.74
N GLU A 140 -12.20 62.24 23.74
CA GLU A 140 -11.56 61.20 22.92
C GLU A 140 -10.15 60.90 23.44
N TYR A 141 -9.82 59.61 23.56
CA TYR A 141 -8.50 59.13 23.96
C TYR A 141 -7.85 58.31 22.83
N PRO A 142 -7.19 58.95 21.83
CA PRO A 142 -6.66 58.27 20.65
C PRO A 142 -5.64 57.17 20.98
N GLU A 143 -4.79 57.38 21.98
CA GLU A 143 -3.78 56.40 22.39
C GLU A 143 -4.43 55.12 22.96
N LEU A 144 -5.52 55.24 23.72
CA LEU A 144 -6.26 54.10 24.26
C LEU A 144 -6.86 53.24 23.12
N HIS A 145 -7.43 53.88 22.10
CA HIS A 145 -7.95 53.19 20.91
C HIS A 145 -6.84 52.53 20.07
N ALA A 146 -5.65 53.14 20.03
CA ALA A 146 -4.50 52.54 19.36
C ALA A 146 -4.01 51.29 20.10
N ILE A 147 -3.85 51.38 21.43
CA ILE A 147 -3.47 50.26 22.29
C ILE A 147 -4.50 49.12 22.18
N ARG A 148 -5.80 49.42 22.10
CA ARG A 148 -6.85 48.41 21.87
C ARG A 148 -6.59 47.57 20.63
N LYS A 149 -6.27 48.23 19.51
CA LYS A 149 -6.00 47.55 18.23
C LYS A 149 -4.73 46.72 18.31
N GLU A 150 -3.70 47.25 18.98
CA GLU A 150 -2.41 46.58 19.13
C GLU A 150 -2.49 45.36 20.04
N LEU A 151 -3.13 45.47 21.20
CA LEU A 151 -3.42 44.36 22.11
C LEU A 151 -4.21 43.24 21.42
N ALA A 152 -5.23 43.58 20.63
CA ALA A 152 -6.00 42.59 19.86
C ALA A 152 -5.15 41.87 18.80
N LEU A 153 -4.12 42.52 18.25
CA LEU A 153 -3.17 41.91 17.31
C LEU A 153 -2.14 41.04 18.05
N LEU A 154 -1.57 41.53 19.14
CA LEU A 154 -0.67 40.80 20.04
C LEU A 154 -1.30 39.51 20.55
N GLN A 155 -2.57 39.59 20.98
CA GLN A 155 -3.32 38.45 21.50
C GLN A 155 -3.43 37.33 20.46
N LYS A 156 -3.73 37.67 19.20
CA LYS A 156 -3.79 36.68 18.12
C LYS A 156 -2.42 36.03 17.85
N LEU A 157 -1.34 36.80 17.91
CA LEU A 157 0.01 36.29 17.69
C LEU A 157 0.45 35.35 18.82
N TYR A 158 0.38 35.81 20.07
CA TYR A 158 0.88 35.04 21.21
C TYR A 158 -0.01 33.82 21.55
N GLN A 159 -1.33 33.89 21.30
CA GLN A 159 -2.18 32.70 21.37
C GLN A 159 -1.74 31.62 20.37
N LEU A 160 -1.46 32.02 19.12
CA LEU A 160 -0.95 31.08 18.12
C LEU A 160 0.44 30.57 18.48
N TYR A 161 1.30 31.46 18.99
CA TYR A 161 2.65 31.13 19.42
C TYR A 161 2.65 30.06 20.53
N ASN A 162 1.85 30.25 21.58
CA ASN A 162 1.73 29.29 22.68
C ASN A 162 1.14 27.97 22.19
N ALA A 163 0.09 28.00 21.36
CA ALA A 163 -0.49 26.79 20.78
C ALA A 163 0.55 25.98 19.99
N VAL A 164 1.39 26.64 19.18
CA VAL A 164 2.48 25.98 18.45
C VAL A 164 3.54 25.43 19.41
N LEU A 165 4.00 26.19 20.39
CA LEU A 165 4.98 25.70 21.36
C LEU A 165 4.49 24.50 22.17
N ASP A 166 3.23 24.51 22.61
CA ASP A 166 2.68 23.45 23.43
C ASP A 166 2.44 22.18 22.60
N THR A 167 1.95 22.32 21.36
CA THR A 167 1.78 21.18 20.44
C THR A 167 3.11 20.61 19.96
N VAL A 168 4.02 21.46 19.48
CA VAL A 168 5.37 21.04 19.03
C VAL A 168 6.17 20.47 20.21
N GLY A 169 6.08 21.10 21.39
CA GLY A 169 6.60 20.59 22.66
C GLY A 169 6.02 19.20 23.01
N GLY A 170 4.72 19.01 22.78
CA GLY A 170 4.05 17.73 22.92
C GLY A 170 4.64 16.64 22.02
N TYR A 171 4.97 16.96 20.75
CA TYR A 171 5.53 15.99 19.81
C TYR A 171 6.82 15.34 20.34
N TYR A 172 7.68 16.12 20.99
CA TYR A 172 8.93 15.64 21.58
C TYR A 172 8.75 14.55 22.66
N SER A 173 7.57 14.50 23.28
CA SER A 173 7.21 13.52 24.33
C SER A 173 6.50 12.27 23.80
N ILE A 174 6.24 12.18 22.49
CA ILE A 174 5.58 11.03 21.87
C ILE A 174 6.57 9.86 21.76
N PRO A 175 6.19 8.63 22.17
CA PRO A 175 6.98 7.43 21.89
C PRO A 175 7.15 7.22 20.39
N TRP A 176 8.37 6.90 19.94
CA TRP A 176 8.66 6.73 18.51
C TRP A 176 7.83 5.63 17.85
N THR A 177 7.43 4.59 18.59
CA THR A 177 6.59 3.50 18.08
C THR A 177 5.14 3.90 17.81
N GLU A 178 4.66 4.97 18.46
CA GLU A 178 3.28 5.45 18.40
C GLU A 178 3.14 6.74 17.58
N ILE A 179 4.24 7.17 16.95
CA ILE A 179 4.25 8.43 16.21
C ILE A 179 3.36 8.35 14.96
N ASP A 180 2.42 9.27 14.87
CA ASP A 180 1.61 9.49 13.67
C ASP A 180 2.12 10.74 12.93
N ILE A 181 2.97 10.49 11.94
CA ILE A 181 3.63 11.56 11.17
C ILE A 181 2.65 12.25 10.23
N GLU A 182 1.59 11.55 9.78
CA GLU A 182 0.55 12.13 8.95
C GLU A 182 -0.26 13.16 9.76
N LEU A 183 -0.64 12.82 10.99
CA LEU A 183 -1.30 13.75 11.91
C LEU A 183 -0.42 14.97 12.22
N ILE A 184 0.88 14.76 12.51
CA ILE A 184 1.82 15.85 12.79
C ILE A 184 1.94 16.78 11.57
N ASN A 185 2.09 16.24 10.36
CA ASN A 185 2.14 17.03 9.12
C ASN A 185 0.87 17.87 8.92
N GLN A 186 -0.32 17.30 9.18
CA GLN A 186 -1.59 18.03 9.09
C GLN A 186 -1.65 19.19 10.08
N GLN A 187 -1.22 18.97 11.34
CA GLN A 187 -1.20 19.99 12.38
C GLN A 187 -0.21 21.12 12.04
N LEU A 188 0.99 20.78 11.57
CA LEU A 188 1.99 21.76 11.14
C LEU A 188 1.52 22.59 9.95
N LEU A 189 0.83 21.97 8.98
CA LEU A 189 0.25 22.67 7.84
C LEU A 189 -0.83 23.66 8.28
N ASP A 190 -1.72 23.27 9.20
CA ASP A 190 -2.72 24.18 9.78
C ASP A 190 -2.05 25.36 10.49
N PHE A 191 -1.01 25.12 11.29
CA PHE A 191 -0.23 26.20 11.90
C PHE A 191 0.44 27.11 10.88
N GLN A 192 1.00 26.56 9.80
CA GLN A 192 1.61 27.35 8.73
C GLN A 192 0.56 28.23 8.03
N ILE A 193 -0.64 27.71 7.78
CA ILE A 193 -1.77 28.45 7.20
C ILE A 193 -2.22 29.58 8.14
N ARG A 194 -2.36 29.29 9.45
CA ARG A 194 -2.73 30.29 10.45
C ARG A 194 -1.68 31.38 10.58
N CYS A 195 -0.39 31.03 10.61
CA CYS A 195 0.73 31.98 10.58
C CYS A 195 0.66 32.88 9.34
N ARG A 196 0.43 32.31 8.15
CA ARG A 196 0.34 33.08 6.90
C ARG A 196 -0.84 34.05 6.86
N LYS A 197 -1.96 33.69 7.49
CA LYS A 197 -3.19 34.51 7.63
C LYS A 197 -3.04 35.68 8.60
N LEU A 198 -1.97 35.74 9.40
CA LEU A 198 -1.74 36.88 10.30
C LEU A 198 -1.57 38.19 9.51
N PRO A 199 -2.12 39.32 10.03
CA PRO A 199 -1.94 40.65 9.46
C PRO A 199 -0.47 41.02 9.19
N LYS A 200 -0.22 41.79 8.12
CA LYS A 200 1.14 42.22 7.75
C LYS A 200 1.89 42.92 8.89
N ALA A 201 1.19 43.73 9.68
CA ALA A 201 1.76 44.43 10.83
C ALA A 201 2.41 43.49 11.86
N LEU A 202 1.92 42.26 12.00
CA LEU A 202 2.48 41.25 12.91
C LEU A 202 3.68 40.49 12.32
N LYS A 203 3.88 40.53 11.00
CA LYS A 203 4.94 39.75 10.32
C LYS A 203 6.32 40.37 10.47
N GLU A 204 6.39 41.65 10.77
CA GLU A 204 7.63 42.37 11.04
C GLU A 204 8.18 42.06 12.44
N TRP A 205 7.43 41.30 13.25
CA TRP A 205 7.74 41.10 14.65
C TRP A 205 8.72 39.94 14.85
N PRO A 206 9.70 40.06 15.77
CA PRO A 206 10.65 38.99 16.07
C PRO A 206 9.97 37.67 16.49
N ALA A 207 8.89 37.76 17.28
CA ALA A 207 8.12 36.60 17.71
C ALA A 207 7.48 35.84 16.53
N TYR A 208 7.02 36.56 15.50
CA TYR A 208 6.51 35.94 14.27
C TYR A 208 7.63 35.22 13.52
N ALA A 209 8.80 35.85 13.38
CA ALA A 209 9.95 35.23 12.71
C ALA A 209 10.45 33.97 13.45
N ALA A 210 10.49 34.02 14.79
CA ALA A 210 10.83 32.85 15.61
C ALA A 210 9.79 31.73 15.44
N LEU A 211 8.50 32.06 15.49
CA LEU A 211 7.41 31.10 15.29
C LEU A 211 7.47 30.42 13.92
N GLN A 212 7.65 31.23 12.88
CA GLN A 212 7.75 30.75 11.51
C GLN A 212 8.97 29.82 11.37
N LYS A 213 10.12 30.20 11.94
CA LYS A 213 11.32 29.38 11.93
C LYS A 213 11.09 28.04 12.63
N THR A 214 10.46 28.00 13.80
CA THR A 214 10.16 26.74 14.50
C THR A 214 9.29 25.80 13.66
N ILE A 215 8.28 26.34 12.97
CA ILE A 215 7.41 25.56 12.09
C ILE A 215 8.17 25.08 10.85
N ASP A 216 8.97 25.95 10.23
CA ASP A 216 9.71 25.63 9.00
C ASP A 216 10.83 24.59 9.30
N ASP A 217 11.60 24.76 10.39
CA ASP A 217 12.63 23.81 10.81
C ASP A 217 12.03 22.40 11.07
N PHE A 218 10.86 22.32 11.72
CA PHE A 218 10.20 21.04 11.98
C PHE A 218 9.63 20.43 10.67
N ASN A 219 9.04 21.25 9.80
CA ASN A 219 8.55 20.79 8.49
C ASN A 219 9.66 20.22 7.61
N GLU A 220 10.88 20.77 7.67
CA GLU A 220 12.02 20.22 6.93
C GLU A 220 12.43 18.83 7.42
N THR A 221 12.23 18.53 8.71
CA THR A 221 12.54 17.22 9.30
C THR A 221 11.44 16.17 9.07
N CYS A 222 10.18 16.58 8.92
CA CYS A 222 9.05 15.63 8.82
C CYS A 222 9.19 14.59 7.70
N PRO A 223 9.61 14.92 6.47
CA PRO A 223 9.83 13.93 5.42
C PRO A 223 10.86 12.86 5.79
N LEU A 224 11.95 13.26 6.47
CA LEU A 224 12.95 12.32 6.98
C LEU A 224 12.36 11.40 8.05
N LEU A 225 11.60 11.97 8.99
CA LEU A 225 10.92 11.18 10.03
C LEU A 225 9.97 10.15 9.39
N GLU A 226 9.22 10.54 8.36
CA GLU A 226 8.29 9.66 7.65
C GLU A 226 9.01 8.47 7.03
N MET A 227 10.13 8.73 6.36
CA MET A 227 10.97 7.69 5.78
C MET A 227 11.57 6.76 6.85
N MET A 228 12.00 7.33 7.98
CA MET A 228 12.60 6.59 9.10
C MET A 228 11.58 5.76 9.90
N ALA A 229 10.33 6.20 9.97
CA ALA A 229 9.24 5.46 10.61
C ALA A 229 8.67 4.34 9.73
N ASN A 230 9.13 4.22 8.48
CA ASN A 230 8.67 3.18 7.59
C ASN A 230 8.96 1.78 8.16
N LYS A 231 7.96 0.89 8.15
CA LYS A 231 8.08 -0.51 8.63
C LYS A 231 9.15 -1.34 7.91
N ALA A 232 9.68 -0.87 6.78
CA ALA A 232 10.81 -1.49 6.11
C ALA A 232 12.14 -1.34 6.89
N MET A 233 12.21 -0.40 7.83
CA MET A 233 13.40 -0.11 8.63
C MET A 233 13.68 -1.20 9.66
N LEU A 234 14.63 -2.06 9.33
CA LEU A 234 15.22 -3.10 10.21
C LEU A 234 16.46 -2.61 10.99
N PRO A 235 16.89 -3.32 12.06
CA PRO A 235 18.03 -2.94 12.91
C PRO A 235 19.33 -2.64 12.15
N ARG A 236 19.57 -3.32 11.01
CA ARG A 236 20.74 -3.09 10.16
C ARG A 236 20.78 -1.69 9.52
N HIS A 237 19.61 -1.11 9.23
CA HIS A 237 19.53 0.24 8.65
C HIS A 237 19.77 1.28 9.73
N TRP A 238 19.21 1.07 10.93
CA TRP A 238 19.49 1.91 12.09
C TRP A 238 20.99 1.95 12.42
N LYS A 239 21.68 0.80 12.40
CA LYS A 239 23.15 0.75 12.53
C LYS A 239 23.91 1.53 11.45
N ARG A 240 23.39 1.57 10.21
CA ARG A 240 23.98 2.40 9.14
C ARG A 240 23.77 3.88 9.43
N ILE A 241 22.59 4.27 9.91
CA ILE A 241 22.29 5.65 10.32
C ILE A 241 23.18 6.07 11.50
N GLU A 242 23.37 5.22 12.50
CA GLU A 242 24.30 5.46 13.61
C GLU A 242 25.73 5.73 13.12
N GLY A 243 26.18 4.99 12.10
CA GLY A 243 27.50 5.19 11.48
C GLY A 243 27.65 6.52 10.75
N VAL A 244 26.57 7.03 10.15
CA VAL A 244 26.56 8.33 9.45
C VAL A 244 26.49 9.48 10.44
N ILE A 245 25.62 9.39 11.45
CA ILE A 245 25.39 10.45 12.44
C ILE A 245 26.52 10.47 13.51
N GLY A 246 27.20 9.34 13.71
CA GLY A 246 28.24 9.18 14.74
C GLY A 246 27.68 9.10 16.17
N SER A 247 26.38 8.83 16.32
CA SER A 247 25.68 8.71 17.61
C SER A 247 24.91 7.39 17.65
N GLN A 248 24.84 6.76 18.82
CA GLN A 248 24.05 5.53 19.02
C GLN A 248 22.56 5.88 19.09
N ILE A 249 21.72 5.12 18.40
CA ILE A 249 20.27 5.30 18.32
C ILE A 249 19.61 3.97 18.69
N ASP A 250 19.29 3.83 19.98
CA ASP A 250 18.58 2.64 20.46
C ASP A 250 17.06 2.80 20.30
N VAL A 251 16.59 2.64 19.06
CA VAL A 251 15.17 2.77 18.69
C VAL A 251 14.28 1.73 19.39
N TYR A 252 14.87 0.63 19.88
CA TYR A 252 14.14 -0.45 20.55
C TYR A 252 14.19 -0.36 22.07
N ALA A 253 14.86 0.67 22.62
CA ALA A 253 14.85 0.91 24.06
C ALA A 253 13.44 1.29 24.54
N ASP A 254 13.05 0.75 25.70
CA ASP A 254 11.82 1.14 26.38
C ASP A 254 11.88 2.64 26.70
N GLY A 255 10.93 3.40 26.13
CA GLY A 255 10.85 4.85 26.31
C GLY A 255 11.65 5.67 25.32
N PHE A 256 12.03 5.14 24.14
CA PHE A 256 12.61 5.98 23.07
C PHE A 256 11.57 6.97 22.52
N LEU A 257 11.82 8.27 22.73
CA LEU A 257 10.92 9.36 22.37
C LEU A 257 11.38 10.09 21.11
N LEU A 258 10.47 10.80 20.44
CA LEU A 258 10.81 11.63 19.27
C LEU A 258 11.95 12.63 19.56
N ARG A 259 12.02 13.18 20.77
CA ARG A 259 13.12 14.08 21.17
C ARG A 259 14.50 13.49 20.99
N ASN A 260 14.68 12.20 21.25
CA ASN A 260 15.98 11.55 21.13
C ASN A 260 16.46 11.55 19.68
N LEU A 261 15.52 11.56 18.72
CA LEU A 261 15.82 11.65 17.30
C LEU A 261 15.99 13.10 16.83
N MET A 262 15.14 14.01 17.32
CA MET A 262 15.18 15.43 16.93
C MET A 262 16.37 16.21 17.51
N GLU A 263 16.96 15.73 18.61
CA GLU A 263 18.22 16.26 19.16
C GLU A 263 19.44 15.90 18.27
N LEU A 264 19.30 14.95 17.33
CA LEU A 264 20.35 14.57 16.39
C LEU A 264 20.39 15.52 15.18
N PRO A 265 21.58 15.71 14.56
CA PRO A 265 21.74 16.57 13.39
C PRO A 265 21.21 15.92 12.09
N LEU A 266 19.94 15.48 12.07
CA LEU A 266 19.33 14.75 10.95
C LEU A 266 19.43 15.52 9.62
N LEU A 267 19.19 16.83 9.65
CA LEU A 267 19.23 17.68 8.45
C LEU A 267 20.64 17.79 7.84
N LYS A 268 21.71 17.63 8.62
CA LYS A 268 23.09 17.70 8.09
C LYS A 268 23.45 16.46 7.28
N CYS A 269 22.87 15.32 7.62
CA CYS A 269 23.10 14.03 6.99
C CYS A 269 21.88 13.57 6.17
N LYS A 270 21.05 14.53 5.72
CA LYS A 270 19.76 14.26 5.07
C LYS A 270 19.88 13.28 3.90
N GLU A 271 20.76 13.55 2.95
CA GLU A 271 20.92 12.74 1.74
C GLU A 271 21.28 11.28 2.06
N ASP A 272 22.23 11.08 2.98
CA ASP A 272 22.65 9.74 3.41
C ASP A 272 21.52 8.97 4.12
N ILE A 273 20.75 9.65 4.96
CA ILE A 273 19.61 9.05 5.69
C ILE A 273 18.49 8.70 4.70
N GLU A 274 18.18 9.58 3.75
CA GLU A 274 17.19 9.32 2.69
C GLU A 274 17.60 8.10 1.84
N ASP A 275 18.88 7.99 1.49
CA ASP A 275 19.41 6.83 0.76
C ASP A 275 19.30 5.53 1.55
N ILE A 276 19.57 5.56 2.87
CA ILE A 276 19.41 4.39 3.74
C ILE A 276 17.94 3.97 3.85
N CYS A 277 17.03 4.93 4.06
CA CYS A 277 15.60 4.64 4.17
C CYS A 277 15.03 4.12 2.85
N THR A 278 15.45 4.70 1.72
CA THR A 278 15.11 4.22 0.38
C THR A 278 15.65 2.80 0.15
N SER A 279 16.89 2.53 0.58
CA SER A 279 17.48 1.18 0.57
C SER A 279 16.59 0.20 1.33
N ALA A 280 16.11 0.56 2.53
CA ALA A 280 15.26 -0.30 3.34
C ALA A 280 13.95 -0.68 2.63
N VAL A 281 13.28 0.30 2.00
CA VAL A 281 12.05 0.04 1.23
C VAL A 281 12.34 -0.90 0.06
N LYS A 282 13.41 -0.66 -0.70
CA LYS A 282 13.80 -1.52 -1.83
C LYS A 282 14.24 -2.91 -1.39
N GLU A 283 14.91 -3.02 -0.25
CA GLU A 283 15.29 -4.30 0.38
C GLU A 283 14.06 -5.13 0.74
N ARG A 284 13.02 -4.50 1.31
CA ARG A 284 11.75 -5.17 1.61
C ARG A 284 11.08 -5.71 0.34
N ASP A 285 11.10 -4.94 -0.75
CA ASP A 285 10.54 -5.38 -2.04
C ASP A 285 11.32 -6.57 -2.62
N ILE A 286 12.65 -6.57 -2.51
CA ILE A 286 13.51 -7.69 -2.91
C ILE A 286 13.17 -8.94 -2.07
N GLU A 287 13.04 -8.77 -0.76
CA GLU A 287 12.70 -9.87 0.15
C GLU A 287 11.33 -10.47 -0.17
N ALA A 288 10.33 -9.62 -0.42
CA ALA A 288 8.98 -10.05 -0.80
C ALA A 288 8.99 -10.84 -2.11
N LYS A 289 9.67 -10.33 -3.15
CA LYS A 289 9.80 -11.04 -4.44
C LYS A 289 10.54 -12.37 -4.30
N LEU A 290 11.63 -12.40 -3.53
CA LEU A 290 12.37 -13.64 -3.29
C LEU A 290 11.53 -14.67 -2.51
N LYS A 291 10.77 -14.22 -1.50
CA LYS A 291 9.84 -15.09 -0.76
C LYS A 291 8.74 -15.66 -1.65
N LEU A 292 8.21 -14.88 -2.60
CA LEU A 292 7.22 -15.37 -3.56
C LEU A 292 7.78 -16.53 -4.40
N ILE A 293 8.98 -16.36 -4.98
CA ILE A 293 9.63 -17.41 -5.77
C ILE A 293 9.88 -18.66 -4.92
N VAL A 294 10.41 -18.49 -3.70
CA VAL A 294 10.64 -19.61 -2.78
C VAL A 294 9.35 -20.37 -2.52
N ASN A 295 8.26 -19.66 -2.20
CA ASN A 295 6.98 -20.28 -1.85
C ASN A 295 6.35 -20.98 -3.06
N GLU A 296 6.44 -20.38 -4.24
CA GLU A 296 5.97 -20.95 -5.48
C GLU A 296 6.66 -22.30 -5.75
N TRP A 297 8.00 -22.34 -5.68
CA TRP A 297 8.76 -23.57 -5.91
C TRP A 297 8.64 -24.61 -4.80
N THR A 298 8.32 -24.21 -3.57
CA THR A 298 7.99 -25.18 -2.51
C THR A 298 6.65 -25.89 -2.73
N ALA A 299 5.78 -25.33 -3.56
CA ALA A 299 4.48 -25.91 -3.89
C ALA A 299 4.49 -26.72 -5.20
N GLN A 300 5.60 -26.71 -5.95
CA GLN A 300 5.72 -27.45 -7.20
C GLN A 300 6.23 -28.88 -6.97
N ASP A 301 5.39 -29.85 -7.31
CA ASP A 301 5.67 -31.28 -7.19
C ASP A 301 5.63 -31.97 -8.56
N PHE A 302 6.51 -32.96 -8.75
CA PHE A 302 6.42 -33.87 -9.87
C PHE A 302 5.10 -34.64 -9.83
N GLN A 303 4.50 -34.83 -11.00
CA GLN A 303 3.36 -35.73 -11.17
C GLN A 303 3.76 -36.92 -12.01
N PHE A 304 3.20 -38.07 -11.66
CA PHE A 304 3.53 -39.35 -12.28
C PHE A 304 2.36 -39.90 -13.09
N SER A 305 2.67 -40.75 -14.06
CA SER A 305 1.71 -41.53 -14.84
C SER A 305 2.13 -43.00 -14.92
N ALA A 306 1.11 -43.87 -14.99
CA ALA A 306 1.30 -45.30 -15.10
C ALA A 306 1.89 -45.68 -16.46
N PHE A 307 2.83 -46.62 -16.46
CA PHE A 307 3.42 -47.21 -17.65
C PHE A 307 3.01 -48.68 -17.80
N LYS A 308 2.14 -48.96 -18.77
CA LYS A 308 1.62 -50.31 -19.04
C LYS A 308 1.12 -50.95 -17.74
N ASN A 309 1.57 -52.18 -17.43
CA ASN A 309 1.27 -52.89 -16.18
C ASN A 309 2.39 -52.75 -15.12
N ARG A 310 3.35 -51.84 -15.30
CA ARG A 310 4.55 -51.70 -14.45
C ARG A 310 4.43 -50.60 -13.36
N GLY A 311 3.26 -49.96 -13.25
CA GLY A 311 3.00 -48.90 -12.27
C GLY A 311 3.48 -47.51 -12.72
N ASP A 312 3.57 -46.58 -11.77
CA ASP A 312 3.88 -45.16 -12.01
C ASP A 312 5.37 -44.91 -12.26
N LEU A 313 5.82 -45.27 -13.47
CA LEU A 313 7.21 -45.18 -13.92
C LEU A 313 7.52 -44.00 -14.86
N LEU A 314 6.53 -43.13 -15.12
CA LEU A 314 6.70 -41.96 -15.97
C LEU A 314 6.37 -40.68 -15.22
N PHE A 315 7.11 -39.63 -15.54
CA PHE A 315 6.73 -38.25 -15.25
C PHE A 315 5.74 -37.76 -16.30
N LYS A 316 4.71 -37.02 -15.86
CA LYS A 316 3.75 -36.40 -16.78
C LYS A 316 4.40 -35.29 -17.60
N GLY A 317 4.23 -35.34 -18.92
CA GLY A 317 4.81 -34.37 -19.85
C GLY A 317 4.27 -32.94 -19.67
N ASP A 318 3.00 -32.79 -19.30
CA ASP A 318 2.37 -31.47 -19.11
C ASP A 318 3.07 -30.67 -17.99
N VAL A 319 3.42 -31.37 -16.90
CA VAL A 319 4.14 -30.78 -15.75
C VAL A 319 5.54 -30.32 -16.14
N ALA A 320 6.19 -31.01 -17.09
CA ALA A 320 7.51 -30.62 -17.59
C ALA A 320 7.48 -29.24 -18.26
N ILE A 321 6.50 -29.05 -19.15
CA ILE A 321 6.37 -27.85 -19.96
C ILE A 321 6.02 -26.66 -19.07
N GLU A 322 5.07 -26.87 -18.15
CA GLU A 322 4.71 -25.85 -17.15
C GLU A 322 5.88 -25.50 -16.23
N ALA A 323 6.62 -26.51 -15.74
CA ALA A 323 7.77 -26.28 -14.87
C ALA A 323 8.90 -25.52 -15.58
N ILE A 324 9.22 -25.86 -16.85
CA ILE A 324 10.27 -25.16 -17.62
C ILE A 324 9.88 -23.70 -17.84
N ALA A 325 8.64 -23.43 -18.27
CA ALA A 325 8.16 -22.06 -18.46
C ALA A 325 8.23 -21.24 -17.17
N LEU A 326 7.78 -21.82 -16.05
CA LEU A 326 7.83 -21.19 -14.73
C LEU A 326 9.28 -20.92 -14.26
N LEU A 327 10.20 -21.80 -14.63
CA LEU A 327 11.62 -21.71 -14.29
C LEU A 327 12.29 -20.54 -15.02
N GLU A 328 12.03 -20.37 -16.32
CA GLU A 328 12.51 -19.24 -17.10
C GLU A 328 12.04 -17.90 -16.52
N ASP A 329 10.75 -17.80 -16.19
CA ASP A 329 10.17 -16.61 -15.54
C ASP A 329 10.82 -16.33 -14.18
N SER A 330 10.98 -17.36 -13.35
CA SER A 330 11.61 -17.26 -12.04
C SER A 330 13.08 -16.82 -12.15
N LEU A 331 13.84 -17.36 -13.10
CA LEU A 331 15.23 -16.98 -13.37
C LEU A 331 15.34 -15.54 -13.86
N MET A 332 14.42 -15.08 -14.71
CA MET A 332 14.36 -13.68 -15.15
C MET A 332 14.16 -12.74 -13.94
N VAL A 333 13.22 -13.08 -13.05
CA VAL A 333 12.99 -12.29 -11.84
C VAL A 333 14.24 -12.31 -10.94
N LEU A 334 14.84 -13.47 -10.66
CA LEU A 334 16.06 -13.56 -9.85
C LEU A 334 17.24 -12.79 -10.48
N GLY A 335 17.38 -12.82 -11.82
CA GLY A 335 18.37 -12.03 -12.56
C GLY A 335 18.16 -10.53 -12.39
N SER A 336 16.90 -10.08 -12.43
CA SER A 336 16.56 -8.68 -12.13
C SER A 336 16.90 -8.29 -10.69
N LEU A 337 16.67 -9.18 -9.72
CA LEU A 337 17.03 -8.96 -8.31
C LEU A 337 18.56 -8.93 -8.12
N LEU A 338 19.32 -9.75 -8.86
CA LEU A 338 20.79 -9.71 -8.85
C LEU A 338 21.37 -8.43 -9.45
N SER A 339 20.68 -7.83 -10.41
CA SER A 339 21.08 -6.57 -11.04
C SER A 339 20.69 -5.35 -10.20
N ASN A 340 19.82 -5.51 -9.21
CA ASN A 340 19.39 -4.44 -8.32
C ASN A 340 20.50 -4.06 -7.32
N ARG A 341 20.87 -2.78 -7.29
CA ARG A 341 21.92 -2.23 -6.41
C ARG A 341 21.68 -2.46 -4.91
N TYR A 342 20.43 -2.65 -4.49
CA TYR A 342 20.05 -2.81 -3.08
C TYR A 342 20.05 -4.27 -2.60
N ASN A 343 20.55 -5.21 -3.40
CA ASN A 343 20.47 -6.64 -3.07
C ASN A 343 21.53 -7.14 -2.10
N THR A 344 22.44 -6.29 -1.59
CA THR A 344 23.66 -6.71 -0.89
C THR A 344 23.39 -7.72 0.23
N ALA A 345 22.35 -7.49 1.04
CA ALA A 345 21.96 -8.38 2.13
C ALA A 345 21.36 -9.73 1.65
N PHE A 346 20.75 -9.75 0.47
CA PHE A 346 20.03 -10.90 -0.10
C PHE A 346 20.83 -11.66 -1.15
N LYS A 347 21.93 -11.09 -1.65
CA LYS A 347 22.75 -11.64 -2.74
C LYS A 347 23.12 -13.11 -2.53
N PRO A 348 23.58 -13.57 -1.35
CA PRO A 348 23.90 -14.99 -1.15
C PRO A 348 22.69 -15.90 -1.39
N ARG A 349 21.53 -15.50 -0.87
CA ARG A 349 20.29 -16.27 -0.99
C ARG A 349 19.74 -16.25 -2.42
N ILE A 350 19.82 -15.12 -3.11
CA ILE A 350 19.41 -15.02 -4.52
C ILE A 350 20.31 -15.92 -5.38
N GLN A 351 21.64 -15.87 -5.18
CA GLN A 351 22.58 -16.72 -5.92
C GLN A 351 22.35 -18.22 -5.66
N GLU A 352 22.04 -18.60 -4.42
CA GLU A 352 21.67 -19.97 -4.07
C GLU A 352 20.45 -20.44 -4.89
N TRP A 353 19.39 -19.63 -4.96
CA TRP A 353 18.20 -19.96 -5.72
C TRP A 353 18.43 -19.98 -7.23
N VAL A 354 19.25 -19.06 -7.76
CA VAL A 354 19.66 -19.09 -9.17
C VAL A 354 20.39 -20.39 -9.49
N LYS A 355 21.32 -20.82 -8.63
CA LYS A 355 22.02 -22.10 -8.79
C LYS A 355 21.04 -23.28 -8.76
N LYS A 356 20.14 -23.32 -7.77
CA LYS A 356 19.13 -24.38 -7.64
C LYS A 356 18.23 -24.49 -8.87
N LEU A 357 17.70 -23.37 -9.37
CA LEU A 357 16.81 -23.36 -10.53
C LEU A 357 17.56 -23.71 -11.82
N ASN A 358 18.76 -23.19 -12.05
CA ASN A 358 19.56 -23.58 -13.21
C ASN A 358 19.85 -25.09 -13.24
N SER A 359 20.30 -25.65 -12.10
CA SER A 359 20.54 -27.10 -12.00
C SER A 359 19.24 -27.91 -12.16
N THR A 360 18.12 -27.40 -11.66
CA THR A 360 16.81 -28.03 -11.85
C THR A 360 16.42 -28.04 -13.32
N ASN A 361 16.69 -26.97 -14.07
CA ASN A 361 16.38 -26.90 -15.49
C ASN A 361 17.14 -27.97 -16.29
N GLU A 362 18.46 -28.03 -16.11
CA GLU A 362 19.31 -29.02 -16.77
C GLU A 362 18.90 -30.46 -16.43
N ILE A 363 18.51 -30.72 -15.18
CA ILE A 363 18.06 -32.04 -14.74
C ILE A 363 16.72 -32.39 -15.36
N ILE A 364 15.74 -31.47 -15.39
CA ILE A 364 14.43 -31.71 -16.00
C ILE A 364 14.57 -32.02 -17.49
N GLU A 365 15.34 -31.22 -18.24
CA GLU A 365 15.57 -31.44 -19.66
C GLU A 365 16.15 -32.84 -19.93
N ASN A 366 17.22 -33.20 -19.21
CA ASN A 366 17.85 -34.52 -19.35
C ASN A 366 16.91 -35.66 -18.92
N LEU A 367 16.13 -35.45 -17.86
CA LEU A 367 15.20 -36.45 -17.33
C LEU A 367 14.11 -36.79 -18.34
N PHE A 368 13.54 -35.81 -19.04
CA PHE A 368 12.54 -36.06 -20.08
C PHE A 368 13.15 -36.65 -21.36
N GLN A 369 14.39 -36.27 -21.73
CA GLN A 369 15.11 -36.93 -22.82
C GLN A 369 15.36 -38.41 -22.53
N VAL A 370 15.85 -38.73 -21.33
CA VAL A 370 16.05 -40.11 -20.86
C VAL A 370 14.72 -40.87 -20.83
N GLN A 371 13.64 -40.27 -20.32
CA GLN A 371 12.32 -40.90 -20.29
C GLN A 371 11.84 -41.27 -21.69
N ASN A 372 11.88 -40.33 -22.64
CA ASN A 372 11.39 -40.54 -23.99
C ASN A 372 12.17 -41.67 -24.70
N LEU A 373 13.50 -41.66 -24.57
CA LEU A 373 14.34 -42.68 -25.17
C LEU A 373 14.23 -44.03 -24.46
N TRP A 374 14.04 -44.03 -23.13
CA TRP A 374 13.77 -45.24 -22.35
C TRP A 374 12.45 -45.89 -22.77
N VAL A 375 11.35 -45.13 -22.91
CA VAL A 375 10.05 -45.67 -23.37
C VAL A 375 10.17 -46.33 -24.74
N TYR A 376 10.87 -45.67 -25.67
CA TYR A 376 11.12 -46.22 -27.01
C TYR A 376 11.90 -47.54 -26.96
N LEU A 377 13.01 -47.57 -26.22
CA LEU A 377 13.86 -48.75 -26.13
C LEU A 377 13.26 -49.88 -25.27
N GLU A 378 12.37 -49.56 -24.32
CA GLU A 378 11.64 -50.54 -23.54
C GLU A 378 10.76 -51.41 -24.43
N ALA A 379 10.03 -50.81 -25.37
CA ALA A 379 9.21 -51.52 -26.33
C ALA A 379 10.01 -52.48 -27.23
N VAL A 380 11.30 -52.18 -27.47
CA VAL A 380 12.18 -52.97 -28.33
C VAL A 380 12.87 -54.11 -27.57
N PHE A 381 13.40 -53.81 -26.38
CA PHE A 381 14.25 -54.74 -25.64
C PHE A 381 13.52 -55.55 -24.55
N VAL A 382 12.31 -55.15 -24.15
CA VAL A 382 11.50 -55.87 -23.17
C VAL A 382 10.43 -56.68 -23.88
N GLY A 383 10.71 -57.98 -24.07
CA GLY A 383 9.74 -58.96 -24.57
C GLY A 383 9.79 -59.26 -26.08
N GLY A 384 10.64 -58.58 -26.86
CA GLY A 384 10.80 -58.81 -28.30
C GLY A 384 11.94 -59.75 -28.69
N ASP A 385 11.85 -60.36 -29.87
CA ASP A 385 12.90 -61.21 -30.43
C ASP A 385 14.20 -60.45 -30.75
N ILE A 386 14.12 -59.13 -30.93
CA ILE A 386 15.28 -58.25 -31.13
C ILE A 386 16.25 -58.34 -29.92
N ALA A 387 15.74 -58.50 -28.70
CA ALA A 387 16.57 -58.66 -27.51
C ALA A 387 17.47 -59.92 -27.57
N LYS A 388 17.00 -60.99 -28.24
CA LYS A 388 17.79 -62.22 -28.46
C LYS A 388 18.89 -61.99 -29.52
N GLN A 389 18.64 -61.11 -30.48
CA GLN A 389 19.57 -60.78 -31.57
C GLN A 389 20.65 -59.78 -31.12
N LEU A 390 20.35 -58.93 -30.14
CA LEU A 390 21.25 -57.93 -29.57
C LEU A 390 21.42 -58.15 -28.04
N PRO A 391 22.05 -59.25 -27.60
CA PRO A 391 22.09 -59.64 -26.19
C PRO A 391 22.95 -58.72 -25.31
N GLN A 392 24.00 -58.10 -25.88
CA GLN A 392 24.82 -57.11 -25.16
C GLN A 392 24.00 -55.87 -24.83
N GLU A 393 23.18 -55.42 -25.78
CA GLU A 393 22.40 -54.18 -25.66
C GLU A 393 21.17 -54.42 -24.80
N ALA A 394 20.56 -55.61 -24.87
CA ALA A 394 19.52 -56.04 -23.94
C ALA A 394 20.03 -56.07 -22.48
N LYS A 395 21.25 -56.59 -22.25
CA LYS A 395 21.88 -56.58 -20.91
C LYS A 395 22.16 -55.15 -20.43
N ARG A 396 22.61 -54.27 -21.33
CA ARG A 396 22.82 -52.84 -21.03
C ARG A 396 21.51 -52.15 -20.67
N PHE A 397 20.48 -52.33 -21.48
CA PHE A 397 19.14 -51.79 -21.24
C PHE A 397 18.57 -52.26 -19.91
N ALA A 398 18.73 -53.54 -19.53
CA ALA A 398 18.29 -54.04 -18.23
C ALA A 398 18.98 -53.34 -17.03
N SER A 399 20.22 -52.87 -17.20
CA SER A 399 20.90 -52.04 -16.19
C SER A 399 20.32 -50.64 -16.13
N ILE A 400 20.01 -50.04 -17.29
CA ILE A 400 19.38 -48.72 -17.41
C ILE A 400 17.98 -48.74 -16.80
N ASP A 401 17.18 -49.76 -17.09
CA ASP A 401 15.83 -49.96 -16.56
C ASP A 401 15.81 -49.98 -15.03
N LYS A 402 16.74 -50.71 -14.41
CA LYS A 402 16.91 -50.70 -12.94
C LYS A 402 17.32 -49.33 -12.40
N ALA A 403 18.17 -48.60 -13.12
CA ALA A 403 18.58 -47.25 -12.71
C ALA A 403 17.41 -46.27 -12.82
N TRP A 404 16.61 -46.35 -13.89
CA TRP A 404 15.40 -45.55 -14.09
C TRP A 404 14.37 -45.78 -12.98
N GLN A 405 14.12 -47.04 -12.61
CA GLN A 405 13.23 -47.37 -11.49
C GLN A 405 13.69 -46.74 -10.16
N ARG A 406 15.00 -46.66 -9.91
CA ARG A 406 15.54 -45.99 -8.71
C ARG A 406 15.35 -44.47 -8.77
N ILE A 407 15.52 -43.85 -9.94
CA ILE A 407 15.28 -42.41 -10.13
C ILE A 407 13.81 -42.10 -9.84
N ILE A 408 12.89 -42.90 -10.40
CA ILE A 408 11.46 -42.75 -10.16
C ILE A 408 11.12 -42.95 -8.68
N GLN A 409 11.64 -43.99 -8.04
CA GLN A 409 11.39 -44.24 -6.62
C GLN A 409 11.83 -43.05 -5.75
N ARG A 410 13.02 -42.50 -6.03
CA ARG A 410 13.49 -41.30 -5.35
C ARG A 410 12.55 -40.11 -5.57
N ALA A 411 12.08 -39.91 -6.79
CA ALA A 411 11.15 -38.83 -7.09
C ALA A 411 9.79 -39.01 -6.37
N HIS A 412 9.36 -40.24 -6.10
CA HIS A 412 8.19 -40.50 -5.24
C HIS A 412 8.46 -40.19 -3.77
N GLU A 413 9.67 -40.45 -3.27
CA GLU A 413 10.05 -40.13 -1.88
C GLU A 413 10.21 -38.62 -1.65
N THR A 414 10.71 -37.90 -2.66
CA THR A 414 10.82 -36.43 -2.66
C THR A 414 10.13 -35.83 -3.89
N PRO A 415 8.81 -35.58 -3.82
CA PRO A 415 8.04 -35.13 -4.98
C PRO A 415 8.36 -33.70 -5.40
N ASN A 416 8.80 -32.85 -4.48
CA ASN A 416 9.11 -31.45 -4.78
C ASN A 416 10.20 -31.34 -5.85
N ILE A 417 9.92 -30.61 -6.94
CA ILE A 417 10.77 -30.57 -8.14
C ILE A 417 12.18 -30.09 -7.81
N VAL A 418 12.30 -28.94 -7.14
CA VAL A 418 13.61 -28.35 -6.83
C VAL A 418 14.36 -29.21 -5.82
N THR A 419 13.67 -29.72 -4.79
CA THR A 419 14.32 -30.54 -3.75
C THR A 419 14.81 -31.88 -4.32
N CYS A 420 14.03 -32.51 -5.19
CA CYS A 420 14.43 -33.74 -5.87
C CYS A 420 15.69 -33.52 -6.71
N CYS A 421 15.74 -32.44 -7.49
CA CYS A 421 16.85 -32.13 -8.39
C CYS A 421 18.10 -31.61 -7.67
N THR A 422 17.97 -30.93 -6.53
CA THR A 422 19.08 -30.20 -5.88
C THR A 422 19.53 -30.78 -4.54
N SER A 423 18.89 -31.86 -4.08
CA SER A 423 19.25 -32.53 -2.81
C SER A 423 20.65 -33.13 -2.84
N ASP A 424 21.08 -33.66 -3.99
CA ASP A 424 22.45 -34.12 -4.22
C ASP A 424 22.79 -34.07 -5.72
N ASP A 425 24.06 -34.32 -6.06
CA ASP A 425 24.53 -34.32 -7.45
C ASP A 425 24.24 -35.64 -8.19
N THR A 426 23.50 -36.58 -7.60
CA THR A 426 23.36 -37.92 -8.19
C THR A 426 22.53 -37.89 -9.47
N LEU A 427 21.42 -37.14 -9.53
CA LEU A 427 20.61 -37.01 -10.75
C LEU A 427 21.40 -36.28 -11.85
N ALA A 428 22.13 -35.23 -11.47
CA ALA A 428 22.99 -34.48 -12.39
C ALA A 428 24.09 -35.34 -13.03
N GLN A 429 24.60 -36.35 -12.33
CA GLN A 429 25.63 -37.26 -12.86
C GLN A 429 25.03 -38.50 -13.55
N LEU A 430 23.95 -39.05 -12.99
CA LEU A 430 23.34 -40.30 -13.45
C LEU A 430 22.58 -40.09 -14.76
N LEU A 431 21.80 -39.01 -14.90
CA LEU A 431 20.97 -38.78 -16.09
C LEU A 431 21.79 -38.66 -17.38
N PRO A 432 22.87 -37.85 -17.45
CA PRO A 432 23.71 -37.80 -18.66
C PRO A 432 24.35 -39.15 -18.99
N HIS A 433 24.78 -39.90 -17.98
CA HIS A 433 25.32 -41.25 -18.19
C HIS A 433 24.26 -42.20 -18.75
N LEU A 434 23.05 -42.20 -18.19
CA LEU A 434 21.95 -43.02 -18.71
C LEU A 434 21.57 -42.63 -20.14
N LEU A 435 21.56 -41.33 -20.44
CA LEU A 435 21.29 -40.82 -21.78
C LEU A 435 22.32 -41.36 -22.78
N GLU A 436 23.62 -41.25 -22.47
CA GLU A 436 24.70 -41.80 -23.32
C GLU A 436 24.53 -43.32 -23.53
N GLN A 437 24.22 -44.07 -22.46
CA GLN A 437 24.00 -45.51 -22.58
C GLN A 437 22.78 -45.86 -23.43
N LEU A 438 21.70 -45.07 -23.35
CA LEU A 438 20.50 -45.22 -24.18
C LEU A 438 20.81 -44.89 -25.65
N GLU A 439 21.57 -43.83 -25.92
CA GLU A 439 22.00 -43.46 -27.28
C GLU A 439 22.87 -44.55 -27.93
N LEU A 440 23.74 -45.20 -27.14
CA LEU A 440 24.52 -46.34 -27.62
C LEU A 440 23.63 -47.54 -27.99
N CYS A 441 22.60 -47.82 -27.20
CA CYS A 441 21.59 -48.83 -27.54
C CYS A 441 20.83 -48.45 -28.82
N GLN A 442 20.40 -47.20 -28.94
CA GLN A 442 19.70 -46.68 -30.12
C GLN A 442 20.56 -46.80 -31.38
N LYS A 443 21.82 -46.39 -31.32
CA LYS A 443 22.77 -46.49 -32.44
C LYS A 443 22.99 -47.93 -32.87
N SER A 444 23.13 -48.84 -31.91
CA SER A 444 23.29 -50.28 -32.18
C SER A 444 22.04 -50.87 -32.83
N LEU A 445 20.85 -50.43 -32.37
CA LEU A 445 19.57 -50.80 -32.97
C LEU A 445 19.45 -50.30 -34.41
N THR A 446 19.77 -49.03 -34.68
CA THR A 446 19.77 -48.47 -36.05
C THR A 446 20.71 -49.25 -36.96
N GLY A 447 21.94 -49.53 -36.51
CA GLY A 447 22.89 -50.34 -37.29
C GLY A 447 22.42 -51.79 -37.51
N TYR A 448 21.65 -52.36 -36.58
CA TYR A 448 21.00 -53.65 -36.76
C TYR A 448 19.90 -53.60 -37.83
N LEU A 449 19.02 -52.58 -37.79
CA LEU A 449 17.97 -52.38 -38.78
C LEU A 449 18.56 -52.18 -40.19
N GLU A 450 19.64 -51.40 -40.33
CA GLU A 450 20.34 -51.21 -41.60
C GLU A 450 20.88 -52.53 -42.16
N LYS A 451 21.49 -53.38 -41.32
CA LYS A 451 21.94 -54.71 -41.76
C LYS A 451 20.77 -55.57 -42.24
N LYS A 452 19.62 -55.53 -41.58
CA LYS A 452 18.42 -56.25 -42.02
C LYS A 452 17.86 -55.71 -43.33
N ARG A 453 17.88 -54.39 -43.53
CA ARG A 453 17.54 -53.76 -44.81
C ARG A 453 18.44 -54.19 -45.97
N LEU A 454 19.73 -54.42 -45.71
CA LEU A 454 20.66 -54.93 -46.74
C LEU A 454 20.38 -56.39 -47.12
N VAL A 455 19.90 -57.22 -46.20
CA VAL A 455 19.53 -58.62 -46.48
C VAL A 455 18.24 -58.70 -47.28
N PHE A 456 17.26 -57.85 -46.97
CA PHE A 456 16.00 -57.76 -47.69
C PHE A 456 15.66 -56.30 -48.07
N PRO A 457 16.03 -55.87 -49.30
CA PRO A 457 15.93 -54.47 -49.73
C PRO A 457 14.54 -53.84 -49.66
N ARG A 458 13.45 -54.63 -49.62
CA ARG A 458 12.10 -54.05 -49.50
C ARG A 458 11.86 -53.38 -48.14
N PHE A 459 12.64 -53.71 -47.11
CA PHE A 459 12.60 -53.01 -45.82
C PHE A 459 13.09 -51.55 -45.88
N PHE A 460 13.70 -51.10 -46.99
CA PHE A 460 13.98 -49.66 -47.19
C PHE A 460 12.70 -48.83 -47.39
N PHE A 461 11.58 -49.46 -47.79
CA PHE A 461 10.29 -48.78 -47.97
C PHE A 461 9.43 -48.76 -46.70
N VAL A 462 9.89 -49.38 -45.62
CA VAL A 462 9.20 -49.48 -44.34
C VAL A 462 9.86 -48.55 -43.31
N SER A 463 9.03 -47.84 -42.53
CA SER A 463 9.48 -46.96 -41.45
C SER A 463 10.14 -47.74 -40.31
N ASP A 464 11.04 -47.10 -39.55
CA ASP A 464 11.75 -47.76 -38.44
C ASP A 464 10.81 -48.40 -37.40
N PRO A 465 9.70 -47.76 -36.95
CA PRO A 465 8.77 -48.39 -36.00
C PRO A 465 8.07 -49.63 -36.58
N ALA A 466 7.61 -49.58 -37.82
CA ALA A 466 6.96 -50.72 -38.46
C ALA A 466 7.96 -51.87 -38.69
N LEU A 467 9.22 -51.55 -39.04
CA LEU A 467 10.28 -52.55 -39.16
C LEU A 467 10.62 -53.18 -37.80
N LEU A 468 10.59 -52.41 -36.72
CA LEU A 468 10.78 -52.93 -35.36
C LEU A 468 9.63 -53.84 -34.92
N GLU A 469 8.38 -53.55 -35.29
CA GLU A 469 7.23 -54.43 -35.02
C GLU A 469 7.40 -55.77 -35.76
N ILE A 470 7.73 -55.73 -37.05
CA ILE A 470 8.00 -56.91 -37.88
C ILE A 470 9.11 -57.79 -37.28
N LEU A 471 10.23 -57.18 -36.89
CA LEU A 471 11.38 -57.91 -36.35
C LEU A 471 11.21 -58.30 -34.88
N GLY A 472 10.42 -57.54 -34.12
CA GLY A 472 10.15 -57.76 -32.71
C GLY A 472 9.29 -58.98 -32.44
N GLN A 473 8.41 -59.34 -33.39
CA GLN A 473 7.50 -60.48 -33.33
C GLN A 473 7.86 -61.57 -34.35
N ALA A 474 9.12 -61.62 -34.79
CA ALA A 474 9.63 -62.52 -35.81
C ALA A 474 9.39 -64.02 -35.55
N SER A 475 9.16 -64.41 -34.30
CA SER A 475 8.84 -65.79 -33.90
C SER A 475 7.40 -66.23 -34.20
N ASP A 476 6.46 -65.30 -34.41
CA ASP A 476 5.08 -65.62 -34.82
C ASP A 476 4.83 -65.18 -36.26
N SER A 477 4.82 -66.18 -37.16
CA SER A 477 4.66 -66.01 -38.61
C SER A 477 3.37 -65.30 -39.01
N HIS A 478 2.33 -65.31 -38.16
CA HIS A 478 1.04 -64.70 -38.49
C HIS A 478 0.99 -63.18 -38.25
N THR A 479 1.87 -62.64 -37.42
CA THR A 479 1.89 -61.21 -37.06
C THR A 479 2.28 -60.31 -38.24
N ILE A 480 3.04 -60.85 -39.21
CA ILE A 480 3.47 -60.15 -40.41
C ILE A 480 2.32 -59.67 -41.31
N GLN A 481 1.15 -60.32 -41.22
CA GLN A 481 0.00 -60.06 -42.09
C GLN A 481 -0.39 -58.57 -42.10
N ALA A 482 -0.32 -57.90 -40.95
CA ALA A 482 -0.62 -56.48 -40.82
C ALA A 482 0.36 -55.56 -41.58
N HIS A 483 1.55 -56.06 -41.87
CA HIS A 483 2.64 -55.32 -42.49
C HIS A 483 2.92 -55.75 -43.94
N LEU A 484 2.29 -56.80 -44.46
CA LEU A 484 2.56 -57.31 -45.81
C LEU A 484 2.33 -56.25 -46.90
N LEU A 485 1.28 -55.43 -46.80
CA LEU A 485 1.02 -54.32 -47.72
C LEU A 485 2.11 -53.24 -47.71
N SER A 486 2.85 -53.11 -46.60
CA SER A 486 3.96 -52.16 -46.50
C SER A 486 5.24 -52.69 -47.14
N VAL A 487 5.33 -54.02 -47.31
CA VAL A 487 6.51 -54.71 -47.83
C VAL A 487 6.34 -55.11 -49.30
N PHE A 488 5.12 -55.47 -49.72
CA PHE A 488 4.81 -55.92 -51.07
C PHE A 488 3.73 -55.08 -51.71
N ASP A 489 3.85 -54.90 -53.03
CA ASP A 489 2.78 -54.30 -53.81
C ASP A 489 1.62 -55.28 -53.92
N SER A 490 0.43 -54.81 -53.53
CA SER A 490 -0.87 -55.50 -53.67
C SER A 490 -1.05 -56.81 -52.88
N ILE A 491 -0.06 -57.33 -52.14
CA ILE A 491 -0.24 -58.51 -51.27
C ILE A 491 -0.78 -58.08 -49.90
N LYS A 492 -2.05 -58.41 -49.64
CA LYS A 492 -2.73 -58.05 -48.39
C LYS A 492 -2.57 -59.11 -47.30
N SER A 493 -2.68 -60.38 -47.67
CA SER A 493 -2.55 -61.47 -46.71
C SER A 493 -2.03 -62.74 -47.35
N VAL A 494 -1.59 -63.70 -46.54
CA VAL A 494 -1.21 -65.05 -46.97
C VAL A 494 -2.13 -66.08 -46.32
N THR A 495 -2.41 -67.17 -47.03
CA THR A 495 -3.20 -68.30 -46.52
C THR A 495 -2.25 -69.34 -45.93
N PHE A 496 -2.34 -69.57 -44.62
CA PHE A 496 -1.58 -70.60 -43.91
C PHE A 496 -2.28 -71.95 -43.96
N ASP A 497 -1.52 -73.05 -43.88
CA ASP A 497 -2.02 -74.42 -43.80
C ASP A 497 -2.66 -74.69 -42.42
N GLU A 498 -3.87 -75.27 -42.40
CA GLU A 498 -4.57 -75.62 -41.17
C GLU A 498 -3.84 -76.69 -40.33
N LYS A 499 -2.99 -77.52 -40.96
CA LYS A 499 -2.24 -78.58 -40.28
C LYS A 499 -0.84 -78.15 -39.83
N THR A 500 -0.25 -77.17 -40.53
CA THR A 500 1.13 -76.74 -40.30
C THR A 500 1.15 -75.22 -40.14
N TYR A 501 1.23 -74.74 -38.90
CA TYR A 501 1.08 -73.32 -38.56
C TYR A 501 1.93 -72.38 -39.43
N ASP A 502 3.22 -72.65 -39.61
CA ASP A 502 4.12 -71.76 -40.37
C ASP A 502 4.12 -71.97 -41.89
N ARG A 503 3.26 -72.81 -42.45
CA ARG A 503 3.29 -73.16 -43.87
C ARG A 503 2.35 -72.27 -44.68
N ILE A 504 2.88 -71.52 -45.63
CA ILE A 504 2.11 -70.64 -46.52
C ILE A 504 1.76 -71.40 -47.81
N LEU A 505 0.47 -71.39 -48.18
CA LEU A 505 -0.08 -72.09 -49.34
C LEU A 505 -0.48 -71.15 -50.48
N ALA A 506 -0.98 -69.96 -50.16
CA ALA A 506 -1.47 -69.00 -51.15
C ALA A 506 -1.22 -67.56 -50.69
N VAL A 507 -1.21 -66.64 -51.65
CA VAL A 507 -1.09 -65.20 -51.44
C VAL A 507 -2.37 -64.53 -51.88
N ASN A 508 -2.91 -63.64 -51.05
CA ASN A 508 -4.18 -62.97 -51.26
C ASN A 508 -3.95 -61.47 -51.48
N SER A 509 -4.51 -60.97 -52.58
CA SER A 509 -4.43 -59.58 -52.99
C SER A 509 -5.36 -58.68 -52.18
N ALA A 510 -5.13 -57.36 -52.22
CA ALA A 510 -6.03 -56.36 -51.65
C ALA A 510 -7.43 -56.38 -52.29
N GLN A 511 -7.55 -56.84 -53.53
CA GLN A 511 -8.79 -57.00 -54.31
C GLN A 511 -9.45 -58.39 -54.14
N GLU A 512 -9.08 -59.15 -53.10
CA GLU A 512 -9.64 -60.49 -52.78
C GLU A 512 -9.33 -61.59 -53.81
N GLU A 513 -8.35 -61.36 -54.69
CA GLU A 513 -7.82 -62.40 -55.58
C GLU A 513 -6.82 -63.29 -54.82
N SER A 514 -6.92 -64.61 -54.96
CA SER A 514 -6.02 -65.58 -54.29
C SER A 514 -5.22 -66.37 -55.32
N ILE A 515 -3.90 -66.43 -55.12
CA ILE A 515 -2.97 -67.17 -55.98
C ILE A 515 -2.30 -68.26 -55.14
N GLU A 516 -2.52 -69.53 -55.51
CA GLU A 516 -1.85 -70.67 -54.89
C GLU A 516 -0.37 -70.74 -55.31
N LEU A 517 0.51 -70.99 -54.35
CA LEU A 517 1.95 -71.11 -54.58
C LEU A 517 2.28 -72.50 -55.14
N GLU A 518 3.09 -72.56 -56.21
CA GLU A 518 3.57 -73.82 -56.77
C GLU A 518 4.40 -74.64 -55.76
N LEU A 519 5.17 -73.94 -54.91
CA LEU A 519 5.92 -74.51 -53.80
C LEU A 519 5.55 -73.78 -52.50
N PRO A 520 4.90 -74.47 -51.55
CA PRO A 520 4.58 -73.89 -50.26
C PRO A 520 5.84 -73.43 -49.50
N VAL A 521 5.80 -72.22 -48.96
CA VAL A 521 6.92 -71.61 -48.22
C VAL A 521 6.74 -71.85 -46.73
N MET A 522 7.81 -72.28 -46.05
CA MET A 522 7.84 -72.39 -44.59
C MET A 522 8.35 -71.07 -44.00
N ALA A 523 7.49 -70.37 -43.24
CA ALA A 523 7.81 -69.12 -42.54
C ALA A 523 8.59 -69.40 -41.24
N GLN A 524 9.72 -70.09 -41.35
CA GLN A 524 10.56 -70.50 -40.24
C GLN A 524 11.94 -69.83 -40.31
N GLY A 525 12.46 -69.43 -39.14
CA GLY A 525 13.76 -68.76 -39.03
C GLY A 525 13.65 -67.25 -39.23
N HIS A 526 14.67 -66.64 -39.82
CA HIS A 526 14.75 -65.19 -39.98
C HIS A 526 13.71 -64.66 -40.98
N VAL A 527 12.96 -63.64 -40.57
CA VAL A 527 11.85 -63.04 -41.34
C VAL A 527 12.29 -62.58 -42.72
N GLU A 528 13.44 -61.94 -42.82
CA GLU A 528 13.99 -61.48 -44.09
C GLU A 528 14.30 -62.62 -45.09
N VAL A 529 14.58 -63.83 -44.61
CA VAL A 529 14.95 -64.97 -45.46
C VAL A 529 13.71 -65.62 -46.06
N TRP A 530 12.71 -65.93 -45.23
CA TRP A 530 11.50 -66.57 -45.74
C TRP A 530 10.61 -65.59 -46.50
N LEU A 531 10.63 -64.29 -46.19
CA LEU A 531 10.03 -63.25 -47.04
C LEU A 531 10.72 -63.15 -48.40
N GLY A 532 12.04 -63.36 -48.44
CA GLY A 532 12.80 -63.46 -49.68
C GLY A 532 12.41 -64.69 -50.51
N ASN A 533 12.07 -65.81 -49.88
CA ASN A 533 11.59 -67.03 -50.56
C ASN A 533 10.12 -66.93 -51.03
N LEU A 534 9.36 -65.96 -50.50
CA LEU A 534 7.98 -65.67 -50.92
C LEU A 534 7.94 -64.80 -52.19
N LEU A 535 9.05 -64.15 -52.55
CA LEU A 535 9.27 -63.48 -53.83
C LEU A 535 9.61 -64.49 -54.93
#